data_AF-A0AB35LGV5-F1
#
_entry.id   AF-A0AB35LGV5-F1
#
_cell.length_a   1.000
_cell.length_b   1.000
_cell.length_c   1.000
_cell.angle_alpha   90.00
_cell.angle_beta   90.00
_cell.angle_gamma   90.00
#
_symmetry.space_group_name_H-M   'P 1'
#
loop_
_entity.id
_entity.type
_entity.pdbx_description
1 polymer ?
#
loop_
_entity_poly.entity_id
_entity_poly.type
_entity_poly.pdbx_seq_one_letter_code
_entity_poly.pdbx_strand_id
1 'polypeptide(L)'
;MMVRYVAGLMSLGLMSFLSTAQNLEQQFSLWVANEKDKIECFEPQSSFKYCLGERPNSGLAVFDQKGQEVYQLYYFDNWPDEAQDGVYRIRKENKIGFADAISGEVVIDAIYDCAYPFEAGKAKVGIGCETQTDGEHSWWVGGNWTTITR
;
A
#
# COMPACT_ATOMS: atom_id res chain seq x y z
N MET A 1 22.16 66.42 1.69
CA MET A 1 20.84 65.88 2.11
C MET A 1 20.90 64.38 1.90
N MET A 2 20.98 63.60 2.99
CA MET A 2 21.20 62.15 2.95
C MET A 2 19.89 61.45 2.54
N VAL A 3 19.89 60.79 1.38
CA VAL A 3 18.82 59.88 0.96
C VAL A 3 19.00 58.59 1.76
N ARG A 4 18.08 58.31 2.69
CA ARG A 4 18.04 57.03 3.42
C ARG A 4 17.28 56.01 2.57
N TYR A 5 17.99 55.02 2.04
CA TYR A 5 17.38 53.81 1.52
C TYR A 5 16.92 52.94 2.70
N VAL A 6 15.62 52.78 2.88
CA VAL A 6 15.07 51.74 3.74
C VAL A 6 15.07 50.46 2.92
N ALA A 7 16.10 49.62 3.10
CA ALA A 7 16.09 48.26 2.59
C ALA A 7 15.02 47.49 3.38
N GLY A 8 13.85 47.30 2.77
CA GLY A 8 12.84 46.39 3.30
C GLY A 8 13.41 44.98 3.35
N LEU A 9 13.51 44.42 4.55
CA LEU A 9 13.72 43.00 4.76
C LEU A 9 12.54 42.28 4.11
N MET A 10 12.74 41.77 2.89
CA MET A 10 11.92 40.70 2.35
C MET A 10 12.05 39.55 3.34
N SER A 11 11.06 39.40 4.22
CA SER A 11 10.88 38.17 4.97
C SER A 11 10.77 37.06 3.94
N LEU A 12 11.85 36.28 3.79
CA LEU A 12 11.81 34.97 3.15
C LEU A 12 10.80 34.16 3.95
N GLY A 13 9.52 34.23 3.56
CA GLY A 13 8.53 33.28 4.01
C GLY A 13 9.09 31.91 3.67
N LEU A 14 9.22 31.04 4.68
CA LEU A 14 9.41 29.62 4.41
C LEU A 14 8.24 29.19 3.52
N MET A 15 8.46 29.12 2.21
CA MET A 15 7.65 28.26 1.38
C MET A 15 7.94 26.86 1.91
N SER A 16 7.07 26.36 2.78
CA SER A 16 7.06 24.95 3.12
C SER A 16 6.87 24.23 1.79
N PHE A 17 7.93 23.59 1.31
CA PHE A 17 7.81 22.62 0.23
C PHE A 17 6.83 21.57 0.76
N LEU A 18 5.60 21.61 0.25
CA LEU A 18 4.63 20.55 0.51
C LEU A 18 5.23 19.30 -0.11
N SER A 19 5.47 18.28 0.70
CA SER A 19 5.97 17.00 0.23
C SER A 19 5.06 16.50 -0.89
N THR A 20 5.65 16.12 -2.02
CA THR A 20 4.95 15.53 -3.17
C THR A 20 4.85 14.02 -3.08
N ALA A 21 5.64 13.40 -2.20
CA ALA A 21 5.59 11.96 -1.99
C ALA A 21 4.22 11.53 -1.46
N GLN A 22 3.66 10.52 -2.13
CA GLN A 22 2.32 10.03 -1.87
C GLN A 22 2.34 8.87 -0.89
N ASN A 23 1.29 8.74 -0.09
CA ASN A 23 1.04 7.55 0.70
C ASN A 23 0.56 6.39 -0.19
N LEU A 24 0.55 5.15 0.31
CA LEU A 24 0.29 3.98 -0.55
C LEU A 24 -1.13 4.01 -1.18
N GLU A 25 -2.14 4.50 -0.46
CA GLU A 25 -3.51 4.65 -0.96
C GLU A 25 -3.62 5.69 -2.09
N GLN A 26 -2.90 6.81 -2.00
CA GLN A 26 -2.82 7.80 -3.07
C GLN A 26 -2.12 7.23 -4.31
N GLN A 27 -1.03 6.49 -4.13
CA GLN A 27 -0.33 5.82 -5.22
C GLN A 27 -1.25 4.80 -5.92
N PHE A 28 -2.02 4.03 -5.13
CA PHE A 28 -3.01 3.10 -5.65
C PHE A 28 -4.10 3.81 -6.44
N SER A 29 -4.62 4.93 -5.93
CA SER A 29 -5.64 5.74 -6.60
C SER A 29 -5.17 6.26 -7.96
N LEU A 30 -3.93 6.71 -8.06
CA LEU A 30 -3.32 7.13 -9.33
C LEU A 30 -3.15 5.96 -10.29
N TRP A 31 -2.76 4.79 -9.80
CA TRP A 31 -2.67 3.59 -10.62
C TRP A 31 -4.03 3.19 -11.20
N VAL A 32 -5.08 3.17 -10.36
CA VAL A 32 -6.47 2.89 -10.79
C VAL A 32 -6.96 3.92 -11.81
N ALA A 33 -6.59 5.18 -11.64
CA ALA A 33 -6.91 6.26 -12.58
C ALA A 33 -6.11 6.19 -13.90
N ASN A 34 -5.23 5.20 -14.07
CA ASN A 34 -4.30 5.08 -15.19
C ASN A 34 -3.38 6.31 -15.33
N GLU A 35 -2.99 6.90 -14.21
CA GLU A 35 -2.07 8.03 -14.09
C GLU A 35 -0.78 7.64 -13.35
N LYS A 36 -0.31 6.41 -13.59
CA LYS A 36 0.83 5.81 -12.86
C LYS A 36 2.16 6.55 -13.05
N ASP A 37 2.28 7.34 -14.11
CA ASP A 37 3.42 8.25 -14.35
C ASP A 37 3.48 9.42 -13.35
N LYS A 38 2.39 9.68 -12.62
CA LYS A 38 2.33 10.70 -11.56
C LYS A 38 2.61 10.16 -10.16
N ILE A 39 2.95 8.87 -10.05
CA ILE A 39 3.33 8.27 -8.77
C ILE A 39 4.70 8.81 -8.37
N GLU A 40 4.73 9.53 -7.26
CA GLU A 40 5.94 10.15 -6.71
C GLU A 40 6.25 9.54 -5.34
N CYS A 41 7.45 8.97 -5.22
CA CYS A 41 7.89 8.21 -4.06
C CYS A 41 9.25 8.71 -3.53
N PHE A 42 9.57 8.37 -2.29
CA PHE A 42 10.91 8.50 -1.70
C PHE A 42 11.49 9.93 -1.66
N GLU A 43 10.65 10.95 -1.48
CA GLU A 43 11.13 12.30 -1.29
C GLU A 43 11.91 12.44 0.04
N PRO A 44 13.05 13.18 0.08
CA PRO A 44 13.92 13.25 1.26
C PRO A 44 13.25 13.68 2.58
N GLN A 45 12.14 14.42 2.52
CA GLN A 45 11.40 14.91 3.69
C GLN A 45 10.14 14.08 4.00
N SER A 46 9.84 13.07 3.19
CA SER A 46 8.63 12.26 3.35
C SER A 46 8.82 11.17 4.39
N SER A 47 7.75 10.88 5.15
CA SER A 47 7.69 9.72 6.03
C SER A 47 7.33 8.42 5.29
N PHE A 48 6.91 8.48 4.02
CA PHE A 48 6.51 7.31 3.25
C PHE A 48 7.73 6.60 2.66
N LYS A 49 7.91 5.34 3.06
CA LYS A 49 9.10 4.53 2.75
C LYS A 49 8.90 3.56 1.61
N TYR A 50 7.72 3.54 1.00
CA TYR A 50 7.30 2.53 0.05
C TYR A 50 6.73 3.13 -1.23
N CYS A 51 6.92 2.40 -2.33
CA CYS A 51 6.43 2.76 -3.64
C CYS A 51 5.70 1.60 -4.30
N LEU A 52 4.51 1.87 -4.82
CA LEU A 52 3.72 0.96 -5.63
C LEU A 52 4.31 0.90 -7.03
N GLY A 53 4.48 -0.31 -7.56
CA GLY A 53 4.99 -0.52 -8.91
C GLY A 53 4.50 -1.82 -9.52
N GLU A 54 4.78 -1.99 -10.81
CA GLU A 54 4.43 -3.20 -11.55
C GLU A 54 5.56 -4.23 -11.46
N ARG A 55 5.18 -5.48 -11.19
CA ARG A 55 6.04 -6.64 -11.27
C ARG A 55 5.78 -7.34 -12.61
N PRO A 56 6.80 -7.57 -13.45
CA PRO A 56 6.62 -8.25 -14.73
C PRO A 56 5.88 -9.57 -14.56
N ASN A 57 4.77 -9.74 -15.29
CA ASN A 57 3.92 -10.93 -15.30
C ASN A 57 3.27 -11.31 -13.95
N SER A 58 3.25 -10.43 -12.95
CA SER A 58 2.82 -10.77 -11.59
C SER A 58 1.98 -9.70 -10.89
N GLY A 59 1.53 -8.68 -11.62
CA GLY A 59 0.66 -7.62 -11.09
C GLY A 59 1.42 -6.56 -10.28
N LEU A 60 0.75 -5.96 -9.30
CA LEU A 60 1.30 -4.90 -8.46
C LEU A 60 2.10 -5.42 -7.27
N ALA A 61 3.20 -4.74 -6.98
CA ALA A 61 4.03 -4.95 -5.82
C ALA A 61 4.44 -3.62 -5.18
N VAL A 62 4.86 -3.71 -3.92
CA VAL A 62 5.36 -2.59 -3.14
C VAL A 62 6.86 -2.76 -2.94
N PHE A 63 7.61 -1.70 -3.21
CA PHE A 63 9.06 -1.65 -3.18
C PHE A 63 9.56 -0.68 -2.13
N ASP A 64 10.68 -1.00 -1.49
CA ASP A 64 11.36 -0.10 -0.57
C ASP A 64 12.25 0.92 -1.31
N GLN A 65 12.86 1.84 -0.57
CA GLN A 65 13.79 2.86 -1.09
C GLN A 65 15.02 2.28 -1.81
N LYS A 66 15.35 1.00 -1.61
CA LYS A 66 16.45 0.30 -2.28
C LYS A 66 15.97 -0.41 -3.56
N GLY A 67 14.69 -0.31 -3.90
CA GLY A 67 14.05 -1.01 -5.01
C GLY A 67 13.82 -2.50 -4.73
N GLN A 68 13.86 -2.93 -3.47
CA GLN A 68 13.59 -4.31 -3.09
C GLN A 68 12.09 -4.54 -2.94
N GLU A 69 11.57 -5.62 -3.53
CA GLU A 69 10.19 -6.03 -3.36
C GLU A 69 9.93 -6.39 -1.89
N VAL A 70 8.95 -5.73 -1.28
CA VAL A 70 8.55 -5.94 0.12
C VAL A 70 7.42 -6.94 0.19
N TYR A 71 6.39 -6.76 -0.65
CA TYR A 71 5.25 -7.65 -0.82
C TYR A 71 4.50 -7.35 -2.13
N GLN A 72 3.63 -8.28 -2.54
CA GLN A 72 2.66 -8.08 -3.61
C GLN A 72 1.31 -7.65 -3.04
N LEU A 73 0.52 -6.88 -3.80
CA LEU A 73 -0.88 -6.73 -3.45
C LEU A 73 -1.62 -8.05 -3.67
N TYR A 74 -2.57 -8.35 -2.81
CA TYR A 74 -3.47 -9.48 -3.04
C TYR A 74 -4.35 -9.17 -4.26
N TYR A 75 -4.60 -10.16 -5.11
CA TYR A 75 -5.52 -10.02 -6.24
C TYR A 75 -6.77 -10.85 -5.96
N PHE A 76 -7.91 -10.22 -6.15
CA PHE A 76 -9.20 -10.91 -6.12
C PHE A 76 -9.83 -10.77 -7.51
N ASP A 77 -10.22 -11.91 -8.08
CA ASP A 77 -10.61 -12.01 -9.49
C ASP A 77 -9.48 -11.50 -10.41
N ASN A 78 -9.72 -10.42 -11.15
CA ASN A 78 -8.78 -9.83 -12.11
C ASN A 78 -8.17 -8.49 -11.64
N TRP A 79 -8.45 -8.07 -10.39
CA TRP A 79 -8.07 -6.75 -9.89
C TRP A 79 -7.26 -6.84 -8.59
N PRO A 80 -6.31 -5.92 -8.34
CA PRO A 80 -5.72 -5.80 -7.01
C PRO A 80 -6.81 -5.45 -6.01
N ASP A 81 -6.78 -6.12 -4.87
CA ASP A 81 -7.73 -5.91 -3.80
C ASP A 81 -7.54 -4.53 -3.17
N GLU A 82 -8.63 -3.77 -3.07
CA GLU A 82 -8.63 -2.45 -2.45
C GLU A 82 -8.47 -2.56 -0.93
N ALA A 83 -7.98 -1.50 -0.30
CA ALA A 83 -7.90 -1.46 1.15
C ALA A 83 -9.31 -1.51 1.75
N GLN A 84 -9.51 -2.38 2.73
CA GLN A 84 -10.74 -2.47 3.51
C GLN A 84 -10.38 -2.24 4.97
N ASP A 85 -11.15 -1.38 5.65
CA ASP A 85 -10.81 -0.86 6.97
C ASP A 85 -9.33 -0.46 7.06
N GLY A 86 -8.87 0.38 6.12
CA GLY A 86 -7.53 1.00 6.14
C GLY A 86 -6.35 0.03 6.01
N VAL A 87 -6.55 -1.22 5.60
CA VAL A 87 -5.46 -2.17 5.33
C VAL A 87 -5.66 -2.89 4.00
N TYR A 88 -4.56 -3.12 3.28
CA TYR A 88 -4.52 -4.00 2.12
C TYR A 88 -4.30 -5.44 2.54
N ARG A 89 -4.98 -6.40 1.90
CA ARG A 89 -4.47 -7.77 1.86
C ARG A 89 -3.22 -7.80 0.99
N ILE A 90 -2.16 -8.43 1.47
CA ILE A 90 -0.88 -8.53 0.77
C ILE A 90 -0.44 -9.99 0.65
N ARG A 91 0.40 -10.28 -0.33
CA ARG A 91 1.07 -11.58 -0.47
C ARG A 91 2.57 -11.45 -0.29
N LYS A 92 3.12 -12.37 0.51
CA LYS A 92 4.54 -12.71 0.46
C LYS A 92 4.60 -14.20 0.16
N GLU A 93 5.23 -14.54 -0.97
CA GLU A 93 5.18 -15.91 -1.50
C GLU A 93 3.72 -16.40 -1.63
N ASN A 94 3.38 -17.52 -1.00
CA ASN A 94 2.05 -18.12 -1.02
C ASN A 94 1.20 -17.78 0.21
N LYS A 95 1.66 -16.85 1.06
CA LYS A 95 0.97 -16.47 2.30
C LYS A 95 0.35 -15.09 2.20
N ILE A 96 -0.76 -14.92 2.90
CA ILE A 96 -1.53 -13.68 2.97
C ILE A 96 -1.31 -13.00 4.32
N GLY A 97 -1.07 -11.70 4.28
CA GLY A 97 -0.96 -10.82 5.44
C GLY A 97 -1.68 -9.51 5.17
N PHE A 98 -1.40 -8.50 5.99
CA PHE A 98 -2.02 -7.17 5.85
C PHE A 98 -1.00 -6.05 6.01
N ALA A 99 -1.13 -5.03 5.16
CA ALA A 99 -0.34 -3.80 5.24
C ALA A 99 -1.24 -2.59 5.46
N ASP A 100 -0.78 -1.62 6.23
CA ASP A 100 -1.47 -0.35 6.46
C ASP A 100 -1.58 0.44 5.14
N ALA A 101 -2.78 0.94 4.83
CA ALA A 101 -3.06 1.55 3.54
C ALA A 101 -2.37 2.91 3.35
N ILE A 102 -2.02 3.60 4.44
CA ILE A 102 -1.37 4.90 4.37
C ILE A 102 0.16 4.72 4.33
N SER A 103 0.71 4.12 5.38
CA SER A 103 2.16 3.99 5.52
C SER A 103 2.76 2.94 4.60
N GLY A 104 2.01 1.90 4.22
CA GLY A 104 2.52 0.72 3.52
C GLY A 104 3.28 -0.27 4.41
N GLU A 105 3.32 -0.05 5.72
CA GLU A 105 3.99 -0.95 6.65
C GLU A 105 3.17 -2.23 6.82
N VAL A 106 3.84 -3.38 6.92
CA VAL A 106 3.18 -4.65 7.24
C VAL A 106 2.71 -4.59 8.69
N VAL A 107 1.40 -4.64 8.91
CA VAL A 107 0.79 -4.61 10.24
C VAL A 107 0.44 -6.00 10.75
N ILE A 108 0.23 -6.95 9.84
CA ILE A 108 0.02 -8.37 10.14
C ILE A 108 0.86 -9.16 9.14
N ASP A 109 1.78 -9.98 9.65
CA ASP A 109 2.67 -10.77 8.81
C ASP A 109 1.91 -11.73 7.89
N ALA A 110 2.49 -11.95 6.71
CA ALA A 110 1.97 -12.89 5.73
C ALA A 110 2.25 -14.34 6.17
N ILE A 111 1.38 -14.87 7.03
CA ILE A 111 1.47 -16.23 7.56
C ILE A 111 0.24 -17.10 7.26
N TYR A 112 -0.85 -16.49 6.78
CA TYR A 112 -2.12 -17.16 6.55
C TYR A 112 -2.21 -17.76 5.15
N ASP A 113 -2.85 -18.91 5.02
CA ASP A 113 -3.12 -19.54 3.72
C ASP A 113 -4.37 -18.93 3.05
N CYS A 114 -5.32 -18.50 3.87
CA CYS A 114 -6.53 -17.83 3.43
C CYS A 114 -6.87 -16.65 4.35
N ALA A 115 -7.37 -15.55 3.78
CA ALA A 115 -7.73 -14.36 4.54
C ALA A 115 -8.80 -13.53 3.81
N TYR A 116 -9.89 -13.26 4.51
CA TYR A 116 -10.89 -12.29 4.08
C TYR A 116 -10.42 -10.86 4.39
N PRO A 117 -10.97 -9.84 3.69
CA PRO A 117 -10.73 -8.44 4.04
C PRO A 117 -11.13 -8.14 5.48
N PHE A 118 -10.60 -7.04 6.02
CA PHE A 118 -11.11 -6.50 7.28
C PHE A 118 -12.47 -5.83 7.06
N GLU A 119 -13.39 -6.04 7.99
CA GLU A 119 -14.69 -5.39 8.07
C GLU A 119 -15.04 -5.17 9.55
N ALA A 120 -15.41 -3.93 9.90
CA ALA A 120 -15.65 -3.51 11.28
C ALA A 120 -14.52 -3.89 12.26
N GLY A 121 -13.26 -3.72 11.82
CA GLY A 121 -12.05 -3.97 12.61
C GLY A 121 -11.70 -5.44 12.81
N LYS A 122 -12.34 -6.35 12.06
CA LYS A 122 -12.12 -7.81 12.17
C LYS A 122 -11.88 -8.44 10.80
N ALA A 123 -11.06 -9.49 10.76
CA ALA A 123 -10.90 -10.34 9.59
C ALA A 123 -10.92 -11.82 9.98
N LYS A 124 -11.46 -12.66 9.10
CA LYS A 124 -11.34 -14.12 9.19
C LYS A 124 -10.11 -14.58 8.42
N VAL A 125 -9.25 -15.33 9.09
CA VAL A 125 -7.99 -15.83 8.55
C VAL A 125 -7.83 -17.31 8.88
N GLY A 126 -7.08 -18.05 8.07
CA GLY A 126 -6.91 -19.49 8.26
C GLY A 126 -5.53 -20.01 7.90
N ILE A 127 -5.18 -21.12 8.55
CA ILE A 127 -3.98 -21.92 8.29
C ILE A 127 -4.40 -23.29 7.78
N GLY A 128 -3.73 -23.79 6.75
CA GLY A 128 -4.03 -25.09 6.12
C GLY A 128 -5.26 -25.04 5.21
N CYS A 129 -5.55 -23.89 4.62
CA CYS A 129 -6.61 -23.74 3.64
C CYS A 129 -6.11 -24.25 2.28
N GLU A 130 -7.01 -24.85 1.50
CA GLU A 130 -6.73 -25.28 0.13
C GLU A 130 -7.61 -24.50 -0.84
N THR A 131 -7.06 -24.10 -1.97
CA THR A 131 -7.84 -23.47 -3.04
C THR A 131 -8.50 -24.54 -3.90
N GLN A 132 -9.83 -24.49 -4.00
CA GLN A 132 -10.59 -25.22 -5.01
C GLN A 132 -11.07 -24.27 -6.10
N THR A 133 -11.35 -24.82 -7.28
CA THR A 133 -11.84 -24.08 -8.43
C THR A 133 -12.72 -24.97 -9.29
N ASP A 134 -13.73 -24.38 -9.94
CA ASP A 134 -14.50 -25.00 -11.01
C ASP A 134 -13.96 -24.65 -12.42
N GLY A 135 -12.88 -23.86 -12.50
CA GLY A 135 -12.28 -23.33 -13.72
C GLY A 135 -12.62 -21.86 -13.98
N GLU A 136 -13.74 -21.34 -13.45
CA GLU A 136 -14.15 -19.93 -13.58
C GLU A 136 -13.98 -19.18 -12.26
N HIS A 137 -14.31 -19.84 -11.15
CA HIS A 137 -14.26 -19.30 -9.80
C HIS A 137 -13.31 -20.13 -8.94
N SER A 138 -12.74 -19.49 -7.91
CA SER A 138 -11.94 -20.18 -6.89
C SER A 138 -12.39 -19.79 -5.48
N TRP A 139 -12.31 -20.74 -4.56
CA TRP A 139 -12.66 -20.54 -3.17
C TRP A 139 -11.75 -21.38 -2.27
N TRP A 140 -11.64 -20.97 -1.01
CA TRP A 140 -10.90 -21.73 -0.01
C TRP A 140 -11.78 -22.77 0.66
N VAL A 141 -11.22 -23.96 0.87
CA VAL A 141 -11.82 -25.04 1.65
C VAL A 141 -10.87 -25.47 2.76
N GLY A 142 -11.40 -26.22 3.73
CA GLY A 142 -10.61 -26.68 4.87
C GLY A 142 -10.12 -25.52 5.73
N GLY A 143 -8.90 -25.65 6.25
CA GLY A 143 -8.27 -24.65 7.11
C GLY A 143 -8.78 -24.63 8.55
N ASN A 144 -7.89 -24.27 9.47
CA ASN A 144 -8.25 -23.87 10.82
C ASN A 144 -8.44 -22.35 10.83
N TRP A 145 -9.70 -21.92 10.94
CA TRP A 145 -10.09 -20.51 10.85
C TRP A 145 -10.14 -19.85 12.22
N THR A 146 -9.62 -18.63 12.30
CA THR A 146 -9.75 -17.76 13.46
C THR A 146 -10.14 -16.35 13.02
N THR A 147 -10.58 -15.54 13.97
CA THR A 147 -10.81 -14.10 13.78
C THR A 147 -9.68 -13.32 14.40
N ILE A 148 -9.14 -12.37 13.65
CA ILE A 148 -8.18 -11.39 14.15
C ILE A 148 -8.80 -10.00 14.20
N THR A 149 -8.22 -9.14 15.03
CA THR A 149 -8.61 -7.74 15.18
C THR A 149 -7.41 -6.84 14.89
N ARG A 150 -7.70 -5.64 14.42
CA ARG A 150 -6.73 -4.56 14.20
C ARG A 150 -6.73 -3.59 15.38
#